data_AF-A0A2G9LNA0-F1
#
_entry.id   AF-A0A2G9LNA0-F1
#
_cell.length_a   1.000
_cell.length_b   1.000
_cell.length_c   1.000
_cell.angle_alpha   90.00
_cell.angle_beta   90.00
_cell.angle_gamma   90.00
#
_symmetry.space_group_name_H-M   'P 1'
#
loop_
_entity.id
_entity.type
_entity.pdbx_description
1 polymer ?
#
loop_
_entity_poly.entity_id
_entity_poly.type
_entity_poly.pdbx_seq_one_letter_code
_entity_poly.pdbx_strand_id
1 'polypeptide(L)'
;MKIVISSEGRTFVWRQGDLHCQYGMVREKDMQDAKPGASVTTNTGKVLKVMDADFNELYRRIRRGPQVMPIKDVALAVSLTGVGKKSKVVDAGAGSGAMALYLGNICKQVTTYEVREDFA
;
A
#
# COMPACT_ATOMS: atom_id res chain seq x y z
N MET A 1 -1.51 10.24 2.71
CA MET A 1 -2.30 9.80 1.53
C MET A 1 -3.62 9.26 2.03
N LYS A 2 -4.72 9.54 1.34
CA LYS A 2 -6.04 9.03 1.75
C LYS A 2 -6.41 7.83 0.90
N ILE A 3 -7.23 6.96 1.46
CA ILE A 3 -7.92 5.91 0.74
C ILE A 3 -9.42 6.12 0.85
N VAL A 4 -10.14 5.80 -0.22
CA VAL A 4 -11.58 5.92 -0.30
C VAL A 4 -12.16 4.56 -0.58
N ILE A 5 -13.17 4.19 0.20
CA ILE A 5 -13.72 2.83 0.23
C ILE A 5 -15.19 2.90 -0.17
N SER A 6 -15.58 2.14 -1.18
CA SER A 6 -16.99 2.00 -1.54
C SER A 6 -17.73 1.07 -0.59
N SER A 7 -19.06 1.12 -0.59
CA SER A 7 -19.90 0.17 0.16
C SER A 7 -19.68 -1.29 -0.26
N GLU A 8 -19.19 -1.52 -1.48
CA GLU A 8 -18.84 -2.84 -2.02
C GLU A 8 -17.41 -3.29 -1.63
N GLY A 9 -16.69 -2.49 -0.82
CA GLY A 9 -15.34 -2.80 -0.36
C GLY A 9 -14.22 -2.50 -1.36
N ARG A 10 -14.52 -1.83 -2.50
CA ARG A 10 -13.47 -1.40 -3.43
C ARG A 10 -12.74 -0.20 -2.87
N THR A 11 -11.42 -0.20 -3.00
CA THR A 11 -10.57 0.87 -2.46
C THR A 11 -9.89 1.67 -3.57
N PHE A 12 -9.77 2.99 -3.35
CA PHE A 12 -9.14 3.93 -4.27
C PHE A 12 -8.18 4.82 -3.49
N VAL A 13 -6.92 4.88 -3.93
CA VAL A 13 -5.93 5.75 -3.28
C VAL A 13 -5.99 7.13 -3.92
N TRP A 14 -6.04 8.15 -3.08
CA TRP A 14 -6.05 9.54 -3.47
C TRP A 14 -4.79 10.25 -2.96
N ARG A 15 -4.15 11.00 -3.87
CA ARG A 15 -2.93 11.78 -3.60
C ARG A 15 -3.16 13.27 -3.77
N GLN A 16 -3.73 13.67 -4.91
CA GLN A 16 -3.99 15.04 -5.32
C GLN A 16 -4.99 15.05 -6.47
N GLY A 17 -5.54 16.22 -6.79
CA GLY A 17 -6.49 16.41 -7.87
C GLY A 17 -7.86 15.80 -7.60
N ASP A 18 -8.73 15.82 -8.59
CA ASP A 18 -10.03 15.16 -8.52
C ASP A 18 -9.86 13.64 -8.49
N LEU A 19 -10.62 12.96 -7.64
CA LEU A 19 -10.67 11.51 -7.62
C LEU A 19 -11.64 11.02 -8.68
N HIS A 20 -11.13 10.34 -9.71
CA HIS A 20 -11.95 9.63 -10.68
C HIS A 20 -12.01 8.14 -10.37
N CYS A 21 -13.22 7.60 -10.26
CA CYS A 21 -13.44 6.17 -10.09
C CYS A 21 -14.70 5.73 -10.83
N GLN A 22 -14.93 4.42 -10.88
CA GLN A 22 -16.12 3.83 -11.51
C GLN A 22 -17.46 4.30 -10.92
N TYR A 23 -17.45 4.87 -9.70
CA TYR A 23 -18.64 5.42 -9.05
C TYR A 23 -18.82 6.92 -9.32
N GLY A 24 -18.03 7.50 -10.23
CA GLY A 24 -18.02 8.92 -10.54
C GLY A 24 -16.79 9.64 -9.99
N MET A 25 -16.91 10.95 -9.86
CA MET A 25 -15.84 11.85 -9.44
C MET A 25 -16.14 12.50 -8.08
N VAL A 26 -15.11 12.64 -7.26
CA VAL A 26 -15.09 13.47 -6.05
C VAL A 26 -14.08 14.60 -6.25
N ARG A 27 -14.48 15.84 -5.98
CA ARG A 27 -13.61 17.00 -6.18
C ARG A 27 -12.43 16.98 -5.22
N GLU A 28 -11.30 17.54 -5.65
CA GLU A 28 -10.10 17.67 -4.84
C GLU A 28 -10.39 18.34 -3.49
N LYS A 29 -11.18 19.43 -3.50
CA LYS A 29 -11.53 20.17 -2.28
C LYS A 29 -12.23 19.29 -1.24
N ASP A 30 -13.23 18.52 -1.66
CA ASP A 30 -13.97 17.63 -0.77
C ASP A 30 -13.04 16.52 -0.22
N MET A 31 -12.11 16.04 -1.04
CA MET A 31 -11.08 15.09 -0.63
C MET A 31 -10.07 15.69 0.35
N GLN A 32 -9.67 16.95 0.19
CA GLN A 32 -8.76 17.65 1.10
C GLN A 32 -9.41 17.88 2.47
N ASP A 33 -10.66 18.35 2.48
CA ASP A 33 -11.42 18.69 3.70
C ASP A 33 -11.87 17.44 4.50
N ALA A 34 -12.05 16.30 3.83
CA ALA A 34 -12.53 15.08 4.48
C ALA A 34 -11.52 14.50 5.47
N LYS A 35 -11.92 14.37 6.74
CA LYS A 35 -11.13 13.68 7.78
C LYS A 35 -11.25 12.16 7.65
N PRO A 36 -10.27 11.38 8.12
CA PRO A 36 -10.43 9.93 8.24
C PRO A 36 -11.70 9.57 9.01
N GLY A 37 -12.44 8.59 8.49
CA GLY A 37 -13.77 8.19 8.99
C GLY A 37 -14.94 8.94 8.35
N ALA A 38 -14.71 10.07 7.69
CA ALA A 38 -15.77 10.84 7.01
C ALA A 38 -16.27 10.15 5.74
N SER A 39 -17.40 10.64 5.22
CA SER A 39 -17.96 10.22 3.95
C SER A 39 -17.89 11.35 2.93
N VAL A 40 -17.60 11.01 1.69
CA VAL A 40 -17.65 11.90 0.53
C VAL A 40 -18.65 11.34 -0.48
N THR A 41 -19.33 12.23 -1.20
CA THR A 41 -20.33 11.85 -2.21
C THR A 41 -19.79 12.16 -3.59
N THR A 42 -19.88 11.18 -4.50
CA THR A 42 -19.50 11.40 -5.89
C THR A 42 -20.54 12.24 -6.62
N ASN A 43 -20.19 12.78 -7.78
CA ASN A 43 -21.13 13.46 -8.68
C ASN A 43 -22.33 12.59 -9.15
N THR A 44 -22.28 11.26 -8.98
CA THR A 44 -23.40 10.35 -9.28
C THR A 44 -24.23 9.98 -8.04
N GLY A 45 -23.96 10.61 -6.89
CA GLY A 45 -24.68 10.39 -5.64
C GLY A 45 -24.21 9.16 -4.84
N LYS A 46 -23.10 8.52 -5.23
CA LYS A 46 -22.55 7.37 -4.48
C LYS A 46 -21.71 7.86 -3.30
N VAL A 47 -21.93 7.27 -2.14
CA VAL A 47 -21.19 7.61 -0.91
C VAL A 47 -19.97 6.70 -0.79
N LEU A 48 -18.81 7.30 -0.55
CA LEU A 48 -17.54 6.63 -0.30
C LEU A 48 -17.02 7.03 1.08
N LYS A 49 -16.35 6.11 1.79
CA LYS A 49 -15.75 6.38 3.10
C LYS A 49 -14.27 6.71 2.96
N VAL A 50 -13.84 7.81 3.57
CA VAL A 50 -12.44 8.26 3.58
C VAL A 50 -11.71 7.68 4.78
N MET A 51 -10.51 7.17 4.57
CA MET A 51 -9.60 6.65 5.59
C MET A 51 -8.17 7.09 5.27
N ASP A 52 -7.27 7.01 6.24
CA ASP A 52 -5.84 7.10 5.94
C ASP A 52 -5.37 5.80 5.28
N ALA A 53 -4.46 5.92 4.31
CA ALA A 53 -3.85 4.73 3.72
C ALA A 53 -2.85 4.12 4.70
N ASP A 54 -3.05 2.84 5.04
CA ASP A 54 -2.08 2.08 5.83
C ASP A 54 -0.95 1.51 4.93
N PHE A 55 0.00 0.81 5.56
CA PHE A 55 1.08 0.15 4.83
C PHE A 55 0.57 -0.88 3.81
N ASN A 56 -0.42 -1.70 4.15
CA ASN A 56 -0.91 -2.77 3.28
C ASN A 56 -1.62 -2.21 2.05
N GLU A 57 -2.32 -1.09 2.20
CA GLU A 57 -3.03 -0.38 1.17
C GLU A 57 -2.06 0.17 0.12
N LEU A 58 -0.92 0.68 0.58
CA LEU A 58 0.18 1.12 -0.28
C LEU A 58 0.92 -0.08 -0.90
N TYR A 59 1.18 -1.13 -0.11
CA TYR A 59 1.87 -2.34 -0.57
C TYR A 59 1.11 -3.04 -1.71
N ARG A 60 -0.22 -3.11 -1.63
CA ARG A 60 -1.05 -3.70 -2.70
C ARG A 60 -0.91 -2.97 -4.04
N ARG A 61 -0.39 -1.74 -4.03
CA ARG A 61 -0.27 -0.86 -5.20
C ARG A 61 1.16 -0.63 -5.67
N ILE A 62 2.13 -1.36 -5.12
CA ILE A 62 3.49 -1.30 -5.66
C ILE A 62 3.49 -1.73 -7.12
N ARG A 63 4.38 -1.12 -7.90
CA ARG A 63 4.69 -1.64 -9.24
C ARG A 63 5.36 -2.99 -9.07
N ARG A 64 4.91 -3.99 -9.83
CA ARG A 64 5.49 -5.33 -9.85
C ARG A 64 6.17 -5.55 -11.19
N GLY A 65 7.42 -6.00 -11.15
CA GLY A 65 8.12 -6.56 -12.30
C GLY A 65 8.19 -8.08 -12.12
N PRO A 66 9.18 -8.60 -11.38
CA PRO A 66 9.26 -10.02 -11.04
C PRO A 66 8.15 -10.50 -10.09
N GLN A 67 7.97 -11.82 -10.03
CA GLN A 67 7.00 -12.45 -9.13
C GLN A 67 7.27 -12.09 -7.67
N VAL A 68 6.20 -11.75 -6.93
CA VAL A 68 6.28 -11.38 -5.52
C VAL A 68 5.80 -12.51 -4.61
N MET A 69 6.40 -12.60 -3.42
CA MET A 69 5.94 -13.51 -2.38
C MET A 69 4.54 -13.11 -1.89
N PRO A 70 3.58 -14.05 -1.80
CA PRO A 70 2.28 -13.79 -1.18
C PRO A 70 2.42 -13.36 0.29
N ILE A 71 1.54 -12.47 0.76
CA ILE A 71 1.60 -11.91 2.13
C ILE A 71 1.57 -13.01 3.20
N LYS A 72 0.83 -14.11 2.96
CA LYS A 72 0.78 -15.26 3.87
C LYS A 72 2.16 -15.90 4.10
N ASP A 73 3.00 -15.92 3.07
CA ASP A 73 4.32 -16.55 3.12
C ASP A 73 5.34 -15.59 3.74
N VAL A 74 5.22 -14.28 3.45
CA VAL A 74 5.98 -13.23 4.15
C VAL A 74 5.72 -13.26 5.65
N ALA A 75 4.44 -13.34 6.05
CA ALA A 75 4.05 -13.41 7.46
C ALA A 75 4.61 -14.65 8.16
N LEU A 76 4.60 -15.80 7.47
CA LEU A 76 5.19 -17.04 7.96
C LEU A 76 6.71 -16.90 8.14
N ALA A 77 7.42 -16.36 7.14
CA ALA A 77 8.86 -16.14 7.22
C ALA A 77 9.25 -15.21 8.38
N VAL A 78 8.53 -14.10 8.57
CA VAL A 78 8.73 -13.18 9.70
C VAL A 78 8.52 -13.91 11.03
N SER A 79 7.46 -14.71 11.14
CA SER A 79 7.10 -15.42 12.37
C SER A 79 8.11 -16.50 12.74
N LEU A 80 8.56 -17.29 11.77
CA LEU A 80 9.52 -18.39 12.00
C LEU A 80 10.94 -17.89 12.33
N THR A 81 11.34 -16.76 11.74
CA THR A 81 12.68 -16.19 11.97
C THR A 81 12.75 -15.33 13.22
N GLY A 82 11.62 -14.87 13.74
CA GLY A 82 11.56 -13.96 14.89
C GLY A 82 12.12 -12.57 14.61
N VAL A 83 12.23 -12.16 13.34
CA VAL A 83 12.70 -10.83 12.97
C VAL A 83 11.72 -9.75 13.47
N GLY A 84 12.27 -8.62 13.89
CA GLY A 84 11.47 -7.52 14.42
C GLY A 84 12.25 -6.22 14.48
N LYS A 85 11.72 -5.24 15.23
CA LYS A 85 12.20 -3.85 15.26
C LYS A 85 13.69 -3.61 15.60
N LYS A 86 14.39 -4.61 16.11
CA LYS A 86 15.84 -4.54 16.44
C LYS A 86 16.71 -5.27 15.42
N SER A 87 16.11 -6.08 14.56
CA SER A 87 16.82 -6.93 13.60
C SER A 87 17.43 -6.10 12.47
N LYS A 88 18.63 -6.50 12.07
CA LYS A 88 19.25 -6.11 10.79
C LYS A 88 19.18 -7.34 9.89
N VAL A 89 18.58 -7.21 8.72
CA VAL A 89 18.28 -8.35 7.85
C VAL A 89 18.86 -8.15 6.47
N VAL A 90 19.23 -9.26 5.84
CA VAL A 90 19.62 -9.30 4.43
C VAL A 90 18.45 -9.90 3.63
N ASP A 91 18.07 -9.20 2.56
CA ASP A 91 17.14 -9.66 1.53
C ASP A 91 17.95 -9.84 0.23
N ALA A 92 17.76 -10.95 -0.48
CA ALA A 92 18.58 -11.25 -1.66
C ALA A 92 17.69 -11.77 -2.79
N GLY A 93 17.77 -11.09 -3.93
CA GLY A 93 16.72 -11.03 -4.95
C GLY A 93 15.72 -9.93 -4.60
N ALA A 94 16.10 -8.66 -4.79
CA ALA A 94 15.20 -7.54 -4.50
C ALA A 94 13.90 -7.65 -5.31
N GLY A 95 13.99 -8.12 -6.56
CA GLY A 95 12.83 -8.36 -7.42
C GLY A 95 11.95 -7.12 -7.57
N SER A 96 10.69 -7.19 -7.12
CA SER A 96 9.78 -6.02 -7.11
C SER A 96 9.89 -5.16 -5.83
N GLY A 97 10.89 -5.40 -4.98
CA GLY A 97 11.06 -4.75 -3.67
C GLY A 97 10.02 -5.18 -2.62
N ALA A 98 9.19 -6.18 -2.92
CA ALA A 98 8.05 -6.55 -2.09
C ALA A 98 8.45 -7.04 -0.69
N MET A 99 9.44 -7.95 -0.61
CA MET A 99 9.96 -8.46 0.66
C MET A 99 10.72 -7.37 1.42
N ALA A 100 11.60 -6.65 0.72
CA ALA A 100 12.33 -5.51 1.29
C ALA A 100 11.41 -4.46 1.93
N LEU A 101 10.28 -4.11 1.29
CA LEU A 101 9.31 -3.17 1.84
C LEU A 101 8.64 -3.70 3.11
N TYR A 102 8.23 -4.97 3.13
CA TYR A 102 7.64 -5.59 4.32
C TYR A 102 8.64 -5.66 5.47
N LEU A 103 9.86 -6.11 5.20
CA LEU A 103 10.92 -6.15 6.20
C LEU A 103 11.28 -4.73 6.67
N GLY A 104 11.28 -3.74 5.78
CA GLY A 104 11.54 -2.34 6.11
C GLY A 104 10.49 -1.74 7.04
N ASN A 105 9.24 -2.20 6.94
CA ASN A 105 8.17 -1.81 7.85
C ASN A 105 8.25 -2.47 9.23
N ILE A 106 9.10 -3.50 9.39
CA ILE A 106 9.18 -4.34 10.60
C ILE A 106 10.53 -4.22 11.32
N CYS A 107 11.62 -4.18 10.56
CA CYS A 107 12.99 -4.34 11.03
C CYS A 107 13.69 -2.98 11.22
N LYS A 108 14.83 -3.00 11.92
CA LYS A 108 15.66 -1.80 12.09
C LYS A 108 16.34 -1.37 10.79
N GLN A 109 16.80 -2.35 10.02
CA GLN A 109 17.57 -2.14 8.80
C GLN A 109 17.42 -3.35 7.89
N VAL A 110 17.22 -3.07 6.60
CA VAL A 110 17.20 -4.07 5.53
C VAL A 110 18.31 -3.71 4.55
N THR A 111 19.17 -4.68 4.25
CA THR A 111 20.11 -4.58 3.13
C THR A 111 19.63 -5.54 2.05
N THR A 112 19.21 -5.00 0.91
CA THR A 112 18.70 -5.81 -0.21
C THR A 112 19.74 -5.88 -1.33
N TYR A 113 19.84 -7.04 -2.00
CA TYR A 113 20.73 -7.28 -3.12
C TYR A 113 19.94 -7.75 -4.33
N GLU A 114 20.25 -7.19 -5.51
CA GLU A 114 19.72 -7.64 -6.79
C GLU A 114 20.89 -7.76 -7.77
N VAL A 115 20.97 -8.90 -8.44
CA VAL A 115 22.03 -9.17 -9.41
C VAL A 115 21.68 -8.62 -10.79
N ARG A 116 20.38 -8.46 -11.06
CA ARG A 116 19.86 -7.94 -12.33
C ARG A 116 19.70 -6.43 -12.29
N GLU A 117 20.54 -5.72 -13.04
CA GLU A 117 20.48 -4.26 -13.16
C GLU A 117 19.11 -3.75 -13.66
N ASP A 118 18.38 -4.54 -14.46
CA ASP A 118 17.07 -4.15 -14.96
C ASP A 118 15.96 -4.22 -13.88
N PHE A 119 16.26 -4.74 -12.69
CA PHE A 119 15.38 -4.79 -11.52
C PHE A 119 15.88 -3.95 -10.33
N ALA A 120 17.08 -3.36 -10.42
CA ALA A 120 17.72 -2.59 -9.34
C ALA A 120 17.42 -1.09 -9.41
#